data_AF-I0UU96-F1
#
_entry.id   AF-I0UU96-F1
#
_cell.length_a   1.000
_cell.length_b   1.000
_cell.length_c   1.000
_cell.angle_alpha   90.00
_cell.angle_beta   90.00
_cell.angle_gamma   90.00
#
_symmetry.space_group_name_H-M   'P 1'
#
loop_
_entity.id
_entity.type
_entity.pdbx_description
1 polymer ?
#
loop_
_entity_poly.entity_id
_entity_poly.type
_entity_poly.pdbx_seq_one_letter_code
_entity_poly.pdbx_strand_id
1 'polypeptide(L)'
;MTDRTYTVTFTPWPITVYHAERIRTSQKPWERIIPGEFHISCSNGEQSWLFLNWDNQVEPTQYSDYRVDFTTDPTTARITSSFTIMFDMRREGMRLQAVSNLMWEPYAYDEEGVIAEAAIGPDLEFTWTVRDRLPERARLIEAIFESVYSSFHVTPVVLAEGHHFYKEQTLSTGEQALEEIHLCVNSSITRLFITDSWDVEGPEGKHVTGGYEATIMNHGGYDGVLTWSTPEDARYTFAPDIVPYEAPLSGDALPQKVQAILPYLPAAPGASLTEHGTGDQ
;
A
#
# COMPACT_ATOMS: atom_id res chain seq x y z
N MET A 1 -2.58 24.01 -25.77
CA MET A 1 -2.34 22.95 -24.78
C MET A 1 -1.51 23.57 -23.68
N THR A 2 -2.04 23.68 -22.47
CA THR A 2 -1.27 24.10 -21.29
C THR A 2 -0.30 22.99 -20.94
N ASP A 3 0.96 23.34 -20.73
CA ASP A 3 1.99 22.37 -20.40
C ASP A 3 1.74 21.86 -18.97
N ARG A 4 1.23 20.63 -18.84
CA ARG A 4 0.99 20.03 -17.53
C ARG A 4 2.33 19.65 -16.92
N THR A 5 2.53 20.03 -15.66
CA THR A 5 3.66 19.58 -14.85
C THR A 5 3.15 18.66 -13.75
N TYR A 6 3.94 17.64 -13.41
CA TYR A 6 3.64 16.66 -12.39
C TYR A 6 4.68 16.74 -11.29
N THR A 7 4.22 16.72 -10.03
CA THR A 7 5.06 16.57 -8.85
C THR A 7 4.68 15.27 -8.18
N VAL A 8 5.64 14.39 -7.93
CA VAL A 8 5.41 13.13 -7.23
C VAL A 8 6.17 13.14 -5.92
N THR A 9 5.44 12.95 -4.82
CA THR A 9 6.00 12.83 -3.47
C THR A 9 5.85 11.40 -2.99
N PHE A 10 6.94 10.81 -2.51
CA PHE A 10 6.94 9.47 -1.94
C PHE A 10 6.90 9.53 -0.42
N THR A 11 5.94 8.85 0.20
CA THR A 11 5.89 8.62 1.65
C THR A 11 6.19 7.14 1.91
N PRO A 12 7.30 6.81 2.58
CA PRO A 12 7.64 5.42 2.86
C PRO A 12 6.70 4.85 3.92
N TRP A 13 6.24 3.62 3.72
CA TRP A 13 5.65 2.83 4.78
C TRP A 13 6.73 2.21 5.68
N PRO A 14 6.40 1.93 6.94
CA PRO A 14 7.33 1.24 7.83
C PRO A 14 7.80 -0.11 7.28
N ILE A 15 9.02 -0.47 7.63
CA ILE A 15 9.67 -1.74 7.29
C ILE A 15 10.19 -2.46 8.53
N THR A 16 10.44 -3.77 8.43
CA THR A 16 11.01 -4.56 9.52
C THR A 16 12.49 -4.25 9.72
N VAL A 17 13.03 -4.56 10.91
CA VAL A 17 14.48 -4.52 11.18
C VAL A 17 15.26 -5.37 10.17
N TYR A 18 14.74 -6.54 9.81
CA TYR A 18 15.34 -7.42 8.80
C TYR A 18 15.46 -6.72 7.43
N HIS A 19 14.39 -6.06 6.98
CA HIS A 19 14.41 -5.36 5.71
C HIS A 19 15.39 -4.17 5.74
N ALA A 20 15.40 -3.40 6.82
CA ALA A 20 16.33 -2.28 6.99
C ALA A 20 17.81 -2.72 6.92
N GLU A 21 18.14 -3.88 7.49
CA GLU A 21 19.50 -4.42 7.42
C GLU A 21 19.88 -4.90 6.02
N ARG A 22 18.93 -5.48 5.27
CA ARG A 22 19.15 -5.86 3.87
C ARG A 22 19.43 -4.65 2.97
N ILE A 23 18.63 -3.58 3.10
CA ILE A 23 18.85 -2.32 2.36
C ILE A 23 20.27 -1.78 2.61
N ARG A 24 20.75 -1.89 3.85
CA ARG A 24 22.08 -1.40 4.27
C ARG A 24 23.23 -2.23 3.71
N THR A 25 23.06 -3.56 3.70
CA THR A 25 24.15 -4.51 3.40
C THR A 25 24.21 -4.88 1.92
N SER A 26 23.12 -4.69 1.17
CA SER A 26 23.04 -5.07 -0.24
C SER A 26 23.35 -3.94 -1.21
N GLN A 27 23.89 -4.32 -2.36
CA GLN A 27 24.04 -3.45 -3.53
C GLN A 27 22.96 -3.71 -4.60
N LYS A 28 22.11 -4.73 -4.40
CA LYS A 28 21.10 -5.10 -5.40
C LYS A 28 19.94 -4.09 -5.42
N PRO A 29 19.55 -3.54 -6.58
CA PRO A 29 18.49 -2.54 -6.67
C PRO A 29 17.15 -2.96 -6.05
N TRP A 30 16.71 -4.20 -6.27
CA TRP A 30 15.43 -4.69 -5.76
C TRP A 30 15.40 -4.85 -4.23
N GLU A 31 16.56 -5.01 -3.59
CA GLU A 31 16.66 -5.10 -2.13
C GLU A 31 16.61 -3.72 -1.46
N ARG A 32 16.64 -2.64 -2.26
CA ARG A 32 16.52 -1.24 -1.82
C ARG A 32 15.11 -0.67 -1.97
N ILE A 33 14.17 -1.44 -2.52
CA ILE A 33 12.78 -1.00 -2.63
C ILE A 33 12.15 -0.89 -1.25
N ILE A 34 11.56 0.26 -1.01
CA ILE A 34 10.79 0.56 0.20
C ILE A 34 9.31 0.60 -0.20
N PRO A 35 8.42 -0.13 0.51
CA PRO A 35 6.99 -0.01 0.28
C PRO A 35 6.51 1.39 0.67
N GLY A 36 5.44 1.88 0.05
CA GLY A 36 4.92 3.22 0.36
C GLY A 36 3.92 3.73 -0.66
N GLU A 37 3.57 5.00 -0.50
CA GLU A 37 2.63 5.73 -1.34
C GLU A 37 3.35 6.81 -2.16
N PHE A 38 2.95 6.94 -3.42
CA PHE A 38 3.35 8.02 -4.32
C PHE A 38 2.14 8.92 -4.55
N HIS A 39 2.17 10.11 -3.97
CA HIS A 39 1.17 11.14 -4.22
C HIS A 39 1.59 11.97 -5.45
N ILE A 40 0.77 11.93 -6.49
CA ILE A 40 0.98 12.61 -7.77
C ILE A 40 0.06 13.83 -7.80
N SER A 41 0.65 15.01 -7.94
CA SER A 41 -0.06 16.27 -8.12
C SER A 41 0.22 16.85 -9.51
N CYS A 42 -0.84 17.20 -10.24
CA CYS A 42 -0.76 17.85 -11.54
C CYS A 42 -0.99 19.36 -11.40
N SER A 43 -0.37 20.16 -12.25
CA SER A 43 -0.49 21.63 -12.25
C SER A 43 -1.91 22.17 -12.49
N ASN A 44 -2.83 21.33 -12.96
CA ASN A 44 -4.25 21.66 -13.11
C ASN A 44 -5.09 21.41 -11.85
N GLY A 45 -4.47 20.92 -10.76
CA GLY A 45 -5.13 20.58 -9.50
C GLY A 45 -5.60 19.12 -9.40
N GLU A 46 -5.45 18.31 -10.44
CA GLU A 46 -5.73 16.87 -10.35
C GLU A 46 -4.70 16.18 -9.46
N GLN A 47 -5.19 15.22 -8.67
CA GLN A 47 -4.38 14.41 -7.76
C GLN A 47 -4.65 12.92 -7.97
N SER A 48 -3.63 12.10 -7.75
CA SER A 48 -3.72 10.65 -7.86
C SER A 48 -2.70 9.99 -6.95
N TRP A 49 -2.92 8.72 -6.61
CA TRP A 49 -2.03 7.95 -5.75
C TRP A 49 -1.64 6.64 -6.44
N LEU A 50 -0.39 6.23 -6.23
CA LEU A 50 0.09 4.90 -6.54
C LEU A 50 0.67 4.28 -5.27
N PHE A 51 0.32 3.01 -5.02
CA PHE A 51 0.78 2.29 -3.85
C PHE A 51 1.73 1.17 -4.28
N LEU A 52 2.91 1.14 -3.67
CA LEU A 52 3.89 0.10 -3.86
C LEU A 52 3.91 -0.80 -2.62
N ASN A 53 3.21 -1.92 -2.72
CA ASN A 53 3.23 -2.94 -1.69
C ASN A 53 4.33 -3.96 -2.00
N TRP A 54 5.53 -3.70 -1.47
CA TRP A 54 6.67 -4.61 -1.58
C TRP A 54 7.05 -5.14 -0.20
N ASP A 55 6.84 -6.44 0.00
CA ASP A 55 7.43 -7.16 1.13
C ASP A 55 8.55 -8.07 0.59
N ASN A 56 9.78 -7.74 0.96
CA ASN A 56 11.03 -8.31 0.45
C ASN A 56 11.25 -9.78 0.90
N GLN A 57 10.21 -10.46 1.37
CA GLN A 57 10.23 -11.85 1.85
C GLN A 57 10.43 -12.87 0.73
N VAL A 58 10.10 -12.51 -0.52
CA VAL A 58 10.37 -13.35 -1.68
C VAL A 58 11.73 -12.96 -2.25
N GLU A 59 12.72 -13.83 -2.05
CA GLU A 59 13.93 -13.77 -2.86
C GLU A 59 13.53 -14.09 -4.31
N PRO A 60 13.67 -13.15 -5.25
CA PRO A 60 13.40 -13.47 -6.63
C PRO A 60 14.37 -14.58 -7.04
N THR A 61 13.82 -15.73 -7.42
CA THR A 61 14.64 -16.89 -7.78
C THR A 61 15.33 -16.62 -9.13
N GLN A 62 16.53 -17.16 -9.33
CA GLN A 62 17.35 -16.99 -10.54
C GLN A 62 16.69 -17.46 -11.87
N TYR A 63 15.46 -17.98 -11.81
CA TYR A 63 14.77 -18.61 -12.93
C TYR A 63 13.61 -17.80 -13.52
N SER A 64 13.24 -16.67 -12.93
CA SER A 64 12.12 -15.85 -13.41
C SER A 64 12.32 -14.36 -13.13
N ASP A 65 11.96 -13.52 -14.09
CA ASP A 65 11.71 -12.11 -13.81
C ASP A 65 10.52 -12.02 -12.85
N TYR A 66 10.62 -11.18 -11.83
CA TYR A 66 9.56 -10.99 -10.85
C TYR A 66 8.92 -9.62 -11.05
N ARG A 67 7.60 -9.59 -11.04
CA ARG A 67 6.78 -8.42 -11.35
C ARG A 67 6.15 -7.86 -10.08
N VAL A 68 6.31 -6.55 -9.85
CA VAL A 68 5.60 -5.79 -8.82
C VAL A 68 4.76 -4.73 -9.50
N ASP A 69 3.45 -4.81 -9.34
CA ASP A 69 2.53 -3.81 -9.85
C ASP A 69 2.23 -2.74 -8.80
N PHE A 70 2.04 -1.51 -9.25
CA PHE A 70 1.42 -0.49 -8.40
C PHE A 70 -0.09 -0.66 -8.43
N THR A 71 -0.75 -0.43 -7.29
CA THR A 71 -2.20 -0.27 -7.25
C THR A 71 -2.56 1.22 -7.20
N THR A 72 -3.72 1.59 -7.73
CA THR A 72 -4.22 2.98 -7.63
C THR A 72 -4.99 3.25 -6.34
N ASP A 73 -5.21 2.19 -5.55
CA ASP A 73 -5.98 2.21 -4.33
C ASP A 73 -5.47 1.08 -3.40
N PRO A 74 -5.34 1.30 -2.08
CA PRO A 74 -4.83 0.30 -1.15
C PRO A 74 -5.93 -0.65 -0.64
N THR A 75 -7.19 -0.35 -0.92
CA THR A 75 -8.39 -1.01 -0.40
C THR A 75 -9.03 -1.97 -1.41
N THR A 76 -8.81 -1.74 -2.70
CA THR A 76 -9.37 -2.55 -3.81
C THR A 76 -8.28 -3.21 -4.63
N ALA A 77 -8.09 -4.51 -4.40
CA ALA A 77 -7.05 -5.38 -4.99
C ALA A 77 -7.03 -5.53 -6.52
N ARG A 78 -7.89 -4.83 -7.27
CA ARG A 78 -8.20 -5.17 -8.67
C ARG A 78 -7.85 -4.11 -9.68
N ILE A 79 -7.47 -2.90 -9.26
CA ILE A 79 -7.03 -1.86 -10.19
C ILE A 79 -5.51 -1.79 -10.12
N THR A 80 -4.86 -2.66 -10.89
CA THR A 80 -3.43 -2.50 -11.18
C THR A 80 -3.27 -1.30 -12.09
N SER A 81 -2.28 -0.47 -11.77
CA SER A 81 -1.91 0.63 -12.64
C SER A 81 -1.29 0.11 -13.95
N SER A 82 -1.18 0.97 -14.94
CA SER A 82 -0.36 0.75 -16.15
C SER A 82 1.16 0.75 -15.88
N PHE A 83 1.58 0.78 -14.62
CA PHE A 83 2.97 0.84 -14.20
C PHE A 83 3.38 -0.42 -13.44
N THR A 84 4.59 -0.87 -13.73
CA THR A 84 5.13 -2.11 -13.22
C THR A 84 6.63 -1.97 -12.97
N ILE A 85 7.10 -2.55 -11.87
CA ILE A 85 8.52 -2.81 -11.63
C ILE A 85 8.78 -4.27 -11.99
N MET A 86 9.78 -4.51 -12.83
CA MET A 86 10.25 -5.86 -13.16
C MET A 86 11.68 -6.05 -12.67
N PHE A 87 11.94 -7.15 -11.98
CA PHE A 87 13.29 -7.54 -11.57
C PHE A 87 13.93 -8.39 -12.66
N ASP A 88 15.04 -7.91 -13.24
CA ASP A 88 15.84 -8.70 -14.19
C ASP A 88 16.95 -9.41 -13.40
N MET A 89 16.62 -10.63 -12.98
CA MET A 89 17.52 -11.45 -12.17
C MET A 89 18.76 -11.93 -12.94
N ARG A 90 18.76 -11.83 -14.28
CA ARG A 90 19.88 -12.26 -15.12
C ARG A 90 20.94 -11.17 -15.26
N ARG A 91 20.54 -9.91 -15.16
CA ARG A 91 21.42 -8.74 -15.30
C ARG A 91 21.79 -8.10 -13.95
N GLU A 92 21.35 -8.70 -12.85
CA GLU A 92 21.48 -8.13 -11.50
C GLU A 92 20.95 -6.68 -11.44
N GLY A 93 19.90 -6.40 -12.21
CA GLY A 93 19.31 -5.08 -12.33
C GLY A 93 17.79 -5.09 -12.17
N MET A 94 17.19 -3.93 -12.34
CA MET A 94 15.75 -3.72 -12.27
C MET A 94 15.28 -2.89 -13.46
N ARG A 95 14.07 -3.17 -13.94
CA ARG A 95 13.39 -2.41 -14.99
C ARG A 95 12.14 -1.76 -14.43
N LEU A 96 11.92 -0.51 -14.79
CA LEU A 96 10.66 0.18 -14.60
C LEU A 96 9.97 0.22 -15.95
N GLN A 97 8.72 -0.23 -16.01
CA GLN A 97 7.93 -0.28 -17.24
C GLN A 97 6.59 0.42 -17.06
N ALA A 98 6.20 1.16 -18.10
CA ALA A 98 4.85 1.66 -18.27
C ALA A 98 4.27 1.00 -19.53
N VAL A 99 3.10 0.39 -19.38
CA VAL A 99 2.39 -0.34 -20.44
C VAL A 99 1.09 0.36 -20.78
N SER A 100 0.77 0.46 -22.07
CA SER A 100 -0.55 0.95 -22.47
C SER A 100 -1.57 -0.18 -22.39
N ASN A 101 -2.62 0.01 -21.57
CA ASN A 101 -3.72 -0.94 -21.45
C ASN A 101 -4.86 -0.66 -22.46
N LEU A 102 -4.67 0.24 -23.42
CA LEU A 102 -5.70 0.66 -24.37
C LEU A 102 -5.60 -0.10 -25.68
N MET A 103 -6.59 -0.97 -25.95
CA MET A 103 -6.75 -1.78 -27.16
C MET A 103 -6.75 -1.00 -28.50
N TRP A 104 -6.84 0.33 -28.46
CA TRP A 104 -7.00 1.24 -29.61
C TRP A 104 -5.86 2.26 -29.75
N GLU A 105 -4.88 2.26 -28.84
CA GLU A 105 -3.65 2.97 -29.11
C GLU A 105 -2.84 2.17 -30.14
N PRO A 106 -2.14 2.84 -31.08
CA PRO A 106 -1.28 2.12 -32.02
C PRO A 106 -0.29 1.32 -31.19
N TYR A 107 -0.43 -0.02 -31.23
CA TYR A 107 0.42 -0.97 -30.51
C TYR A 107 1.85 -0.45 -30.49
N ALA A 108 2.41 -0.29 -29.29
CA ALA A 108 3.86 -0.21 -29.16
C ALA A 108 4.41 -1.46 -29.86
N TYR A 109 5.46 -1.29 -30.66
CA TYR A 109 5.95 -2.29 -31.62
C TYR A 109 6.60 -3.53 -30.97
N ASP A 110 6.38 -3.76 -29.67
CA ASP A 110 6.72 -4.98 -28.94
C ASP A 110 5.45 -5.77 -28.62
N GLU A 111 5.60 -7.09 -28.43
CA GLU A 111 4.48 -8.01 -28.19
C GLU A 111 3.76 -7.76 -26.85
N GLU A 112 4.16 -6.74 -26.06
CA GLU A 112 3.73 -6.51 -24.68
C GLU A 112 3.14 -5.10 -24.41
N GLY A 113 3.19 -4.16 -25.36
CA GLY A 113 2.56 -2.84 -25.22
C GLY A 113 3.33 -1.85 -24.34
N VAL A 114 4.66 -2.01 -24.23
CA VAL A 114 5.52 -1.15 -23.39
C VAL A 114 5.71 0.21 -24.07
N ILE A 115 5.25 1.27 -23.42
CA ILE A 115 5.32 2.65 -23.96
C ILE A 115 6.50 3.45 -23.39
N ALA A 116 7.05 3.03 -22.26
CA ALA A 116 8.26 3.60 -21.67
C ALA A 116 8.95 2.56 -20.77
N GLU A 117 10.28 2.63 -20.74
CA GLU A 117 11.11 1.74 -19.95
C GLU A 117 12.38 2.48 -19.47
N ALA A 118 12.72 2.23 -18.21
CA ALA A 118 14.01 2.61 -17.64
C ALA A 118 14.63 1.40 -16.91
N ALA A 119 15.95 1.40 -16.80
CA ALA A 119 16.70 0.40 -16.07
C ALA A 119 17.44 1.05 -14.89
N ILE A 120 17.53 0.30 -13.79
CA ILE A 120 18.41 0.56 -12.67
C ILE A 120 19.43 -0.57 -12.63
N GLY A 121 20.69 -0.24 -12.98
CA GLY A 121 21.79 -1.19 -13.05
C GLY A 121 22.26 -1.66 -11.67
N PRO A 122 23.18 -2.64 -11.61
CA PRO A 122 23.73 -3.14 -10.34
C PRO A 122 24.47 -2.06 -9.53
N ASP A 123 25.03 -1.05 -10.20
CA ASP A 123 25.67 0.12 -9.56
C ASP A 123 24.66 1.23 -9.18
N LEU A 124 23.36 0.92 -9.19
CA LEU A 124 22.24 1.83 -8.94
C LEU A 124 22.16 3.01 -9.94
N GLU A 125 22.69 2.83 -11.14
CA GLU A 125 22.59 3.83 -12.20
C GLU A 125 21.22 3.79 -12.89
N PHE A 126 20.55 4.94 -12.97
CA PHE A 126 19.26 5.08 -13.64
C PHE A 126 19.43 5.48 -15.11
N THR A 127 18.96 4.64 -16.03
CA THR A 127 19.09 4.86 -17.48
C THR A 127 17.77 4.62 -18.20
N TRP A 128 17.36 5.57 -19.05
CA TRP A 128 16.19 5.40 -19.92
C TRP A 128 16.54 4.52 -21.12
N THR A 129 15.72 3.49 -21.38
CA THR A 129 15.84 2.63 -22.57
C THR A 129 14.78 2.97 -23.60
N VAL A 130 13.55 3.27 -23.16
CA VAL A 130 12.42 3.68 -24.00
C VAL A 130 11.71 4.86 -23.36
N ARG A 131 11.41 5.90 -24.15
CA ARG A 131 10.58 7.02 -23.73
C ARG A 131 9.28 7.06 -24.52
N ASP A 132 8.22 7.43 -23.83
CA ASP A 132 6.90 7.59 -24.44
C ASP A 132 6.90 8.76 -25.43
N ARG A 133 6.10 8.61 -26.49
CA ARG A 133 6.00 9.56 -27.60
C ARG A 133 4.93 10.62 -27.35
N LEU A 134 3.98 10.38 -26.44
CA LEU A 134 2.95 11.35 -26.09
C LEU A 134 3.49 12.29 -25.00
N PRO A 135 3.71 13.59 -25.29
CA PRO A 135 4.47 14.47 -24.37
C PRO A 135 3.88 14.58 -22.97
N GLU A 136 2.55 14.62 -22.86
CA GLU A 136 1.87 14.74 -21.57
C GLU A 136 2.03 13.48 -20.71
N ARG A 137 1.81 12.32 -21.32
CA ARG A 137 1.94 11.02 -20.65
C ARG A 137 3.41 10.71 -20.34
N ALA A 138 4.33 11.07 -21.23
CA ALA A 138 5.77 10.97 -21.01
C ALA A 138 6.20 11.70 -19.73
N ARG A 139 5.73 12.94 -19.51
CA ARG A 139 6.06 13.69 -18.28
C ARG A 139 5.54 13.05 -17.01
N LEU A 140 4.35 12.48 -17.04
CA LEU A 140 3.81 11.74 -15.91
C LEU A 140 4.66 10.49 -15.62
N ILE A 141 4.98 9.71 -16.65
CA ILE A 141 5.82 8.51 -16.52
C ILE A 141 7.21 8.87 -15.99
N GLU A 142 7.83 9.91 -16.54
CA GLU A 142 9.14 10.40 -16.11
C GLU A 142 9.11 10.80 -14.63
N ALA A 143 8.12 11.58 -14.21
CA ALA A 143 7.98 12.00 -12.82
C ALA A 143 7.77 10.81 -11.87
N ILE A 144 7.02 9.79 -12.29
CA ILE A 144 6.83 8.55 -11.50
C ILE A 144 8.14 7.77 -11.41
N PHE A 145 8.82 7.48 -12.53
CA PHE A 145 10.05 6.69 -12.54
C PHE A 145 11.18 7.35 -11.76
N GLU A 146 11.34 8.67 -11.91
CA GLU A 146 12.32 9.44 -11.15
C GLU A 146 11.99 9.43 -9.65
N SER A 147 10.71 9.44 -9.27
CA SER A 147 10.29 9.32 -7.88
C SER A 147 10.58 7.92 -7.31
N VAL A 148 10.31 6.86 -8.09
CA VAL A 148 10.66 5.48 -7.70
C VAL A 148 12.17 5.35 -7.49
N TYR A 149 12.98 5.87 -8.41
CA TYR A 149 14.43 5.87 -8.24
C TYR A 149 14.89 6.69 -7.02
N SER A 150 14.28 7.86 -6.81
CA SER A 150 14.57 8.72 -5.65
C SER A 150 14.19 8.06 -4.32
N SER A 151 13.15 7.21 -4.30
CA SER A 151 12.69 6.50 -3.11
C SER A 151 13.78 5.63 -2.47
N PHE A 152 14.77 5.17 -3.24
CA PHE A 152 15.88 4.35 -2.75
C PHE A 152 16.78 5.07 -1.72
N HIS A 153 16.66 6.39 -1.65
CA HIS A 153 17.44 7.25 -0.76
C HIS A 153 16.62 7.76 0.43
N VAL A 154 15.36 7.36 0.53
CA VAL A 154 14.49 7.72 1.65
C VAL A 154 14.72 6.74 2.80
N THR A 155 14.74 7.24 4.03
CA THR A 155 14.85 6.41 5.23
C THR A 155 13.45 6.10 5.75
N PRO A 156 12.98 4.84 5.70
CA PRO A 156 11.69 4.46 6.25
C PRO A 156 11.74 4.37 7.78
N VAL A 157 10.57 4.43 8.41
CA VAL A 157 10.43 4.04 9.82
C VAL A 157 10.71 2.54 9.94
N VAL A 158 11.54 2.16 10.92
CA VAL A 158 11.85 0.75 11.19
C VAL A 158 11.07 0.29 12.41
N LEU A 159 10.23 -0.73 12.23
CA LEU A 159 9.49 -1.36 13.32
C LEU A 159 10.20 -2.65 13.77
N ALA A 160 10.38 -2.77 15.07
CA ALA A 160 10.78 -4.01 15.72
C ALA A 160 9.56 -4.87 16.03
N GLU A 161 9.78 -6.14 16.34
CA GLU A 161 8.72 -7.07 16.75
C GLU A 161 7.86 -6.50 17.89
N GLY A 162 6.54 -6.50 17.71
CA GLY A 162 5.56 -5.94 18.65
C GLY A 162 5.41 -4.43 18.60
N HIS A 163 6.20 -3.70 17.79
CA HIS A 163 5.99 -2.27 17.57
C HIS A 163 4.97 -2.01 16.46
N HIS A 164 4.31 -0.86 16.60
CA HIS A 164 3.28 -0.39 15.70
C HIS A 164 3.52 1.06 15.28
N PHE A 165 2.94 1.43 14.16
CA PHE A 165 2.86 2.79 13.68
C PHE A 165 1.42 3.10 13.27
N TYR A 166 0.89 4.22 13.76
CA TYR A 166 -0.41 4.75 13.40
C TYR A 166 -0.23 6.00 12.55
N LYS A 167 -0.94 6.07 11.43
CA LYS A 167 -1.13 7.31 10.67
C LYS A 167 -2.51 7.85 11.01
N GLU A 168 -2.54 9.08 11.49
CA GLU A 168 -3.77 9.80 11.83
C GLU A 168 -3.86 11.07 10.99
N GLN A 169 -5.08 11.44 10.64
CA GLN A 169 -5.40 12.70 10.00
C GLN A 169 -6.24 13.57 10.92
N THR A 170 -5.85 14.83 11.04
CA THR A 170 -6.69 15.84 11.70
C THR A 170 -7.81 16.27 10.76
N LEU A 171 -9.05 15.94 11.11
CA LEU A 171 -10.24 16.35 10.37
C LEU A 171 -10.48 17.85 10.52
N SER A 172 -11.36 18.41 9.66
CA SER A 172 -11.80 19.81 9.76
C SER A 172 -12.51 20.13 11.08
N THR A 173 -13.04 19.11 11.76
CA THR A 173 -13.62 19.19 13.11
C THR A 173 -12.57 19.31 14.22
N GLY A 174 -11.29 19.07 13.91
CA GLY A 174 -10.18 19.01 14.85
C GLY A 174 -9.96 17.63 15.49
N GLU A 175 -10.82 16.65 15.18
CA GLU A 175 -10.68 15.27 15.64
C GLU A 175 -9.58 14.55 14.87
N GLN A 176 -8.93 13.58 15.52
CA GLN A 176 -8.00 12.67 14.84
C GLN A 176 -8.78 11.48 14.30
N ALA A 177 -8.70 11.26 13.00
CA ALA A 177 -9.17 10.06 12.34
C ALA A 177 -7.99 9.12 12.11
N LEU A 178 -8.15 7.86 12.49
CA LEU A 178 -7.18 6.82 12.19
C LEU A 178 -7.26 6.49 10.69
N GLU A 179 -6.14 6.54 9.98
CA GLU A 179 -6.07 6.24 8.54
C GLU A 179 -5.36 4.91 8.26
N GLU A 180 -4.25 4.66 8.95
CA GLU A 180 -3.43 3.47 8.70
C GLU A 180 -2.84 2.91 10.00
N ILE A 181 -2.71 1.60 10.04
CA ILE A 181 -1.99 0.87 11.09
C ILE A 181 -0.97 -0.05 10.44
N HIS A 182 0.29 0.06 10.85
CA HIS A 182 1.37 -0.83 10.43
C HIS A 182 1.90 -1.57 11.65
N LEU A 183 1.78 -2.90 11.67
CA LEU A 183 2.08 -3.74 12.83
C LEU A 183 3.18 -4.74 12.47
N CYS A 184 4.31 -4.69 13.16
CA CYS A 184 5.38 -5.67 12.98
C CYS A 184 5.18 -6.84 13.94
N VAL A 185 4.66 -7.96 13.45
CA VAL A 185 4.45 -9.18 14.23
C VAL A 185 4.90 -10.38 13.42
N ASN A 186 5.54 -11.35 14.07
CA ASN A 186 6.17 -12.51 13.46
C ASN A 186 7.15 -12.15 12.34
N SER A 187 7.96 -11.10 12.53
CA SER A 187 8.95 -10.62 11.55
C SER A 187 8.37 -10.19 10.19
N SER A 188 7.07 -9.89 10.12
CA SER A 188 6.41 -9.31 8.95
C SER A 188 5.57 -8.10 9.37
N ILE A 189 5.31 -7.19 8.44
CA ILE A 189 4.43 -6.05 8.68
C ILE A 189 3.05 -6.35 8.10
N THR A 190 2.06 -6.39 8.99
CA THR A 190 0.64 -6.36 8.60
C THR A 190 0.20 -4.91 8.48
N ARG A 191 -0.41 -4.54 7.36
CA ARG A 191 -0.89 -3.19 7.09
C ARG A 191 -2.41 -3.18 7.09
N LEU A 192 -3.00 -2.28 7.85
CA LEU A 192 -4.42 -2.05 7.91
C LEU A 192 -4.69 -0.63 7.40
N PHE A 193 -5.49 -0.52 6.35
CA PHE A 193 -5.95 0.76 5.81
C PHE A 193 -7.39 0.95 6.23
N ILE A 194 -7.68 1.99 7.01
CA ILE A 194 -9.04 2.27 7.48
C ILE A 194 -9.89 2.66 6.25
N THR A 195 -10.90 1.85 5.96
CA THR A 195 -11.81 2.04 4.82
C THR A 195 -13.09 2.74 5.22
N ASP A 196 -13.54 2.48 6.45
CA ASP A 196 -14.75 3.07 6.99
C ASP A 196 -14.65 3.15 8.51
N SER A 197 -15.54 3.95 9.10
CA SER A 197 -15.76 4.04 10.53
C SER A 197 -17.21 4.41 10.78
N TRP A 198 -17.82 3.84 11.81
CA TRP A 198 -19.18 4.20 12.19
C TRP A 198 -19.19 5.01 13.48
N ASP A 199 -20.15 5.92 13.59
CA ASP A 199 -20.33 6.79 14.73
C ASP A 199 -21.33 6.22 15.73
N VAL A 200 -21.14 6.58 17.00
CA VAL A 200 -22.08 6.39 18.09
C VAL A 200 -22.37 7.73 18.77
N GLU A 201 -23.51 7.82 19.44
CA GLU A 201 -23.87 9.01 20.21
C GLU A 201 -23.00 9.08 21.48
N GLY A 202 -22.13 10.09 21.50
CA GLY A 202 -21.27 10.43 22.61
C GLY A 202 -21.89 11.44 23.58
N PRO A 203 -21.13 11.83 24.61
CA PRO A 203 -21.56 12.84 25.57
C PRO A 203 -21.99 14.13 24.87
N GLU A 204 -23.08 14.74 25.37
CA GLU A 204 -23.63 16.00 24.84
C GLU A 204 -24.18 15.89 23.40
N GLY A 205 -24.50 14.68 22.93
CA GLY A 205 -25.07 14.44 21.60
C GLY A 205 -24.06 14.59 20.46
N LYS A 206 -22.76 14.57 20.77
CA LYS A 206 -21.70 14.58 19.76
C LYS A 206 -21.50 13.19 19.19
N HIS A 207 -21.31 13.08 17.88
CA HIS A 207 -20.92 11.81 17.26
C HIS A 207 -19.46 11.52 17.61
N VAL A 208 -19.19 10.26 17.97
CA VAL A 208 -17.85 9.77 18.29
C VAL A 208 -17.66 8.45 17.57
N THR A 209 -16.48 8.19 17.04
CA THR A 209 -16.18 6.93 16.36
C THR A 209 -16.41 5.73 17.29
N GLY A 210 -17.39 4.91 16.95
CA GLY A 210 -17.78 3.69 17.68
C GLY A 210 -17.00 2.46 17.25
N GLY A 211 -16.43 2.46 16.05
CA GLY A 211 -15.57 1.39 15.55
C GLY A 211 -15.03 1.66 14.16
N TYR A 212 -14.19 0.74 13.70
CA TYR A 212 -13.40 0.85 12.47
C TYR A 212 -13.66 -0.34 11.56
N GLU A 213 -13.58 -0.08 10.26
CA GLU A 213 -13.38 -1.08 9.23
C GLU A 213 -12.03 -0.82 8.58
N ALA A 214 -11.22 -1.87 8.42
CA ALA A 214 -9.94 -1.77 7.73
C ALA A 214 -9.73 -2.90 6.75
N THR A 215 -9.19 -2.55 5.59
CA THR A 215 -8.63 -3.51 4.67
C THR A 215 -7.26 -3.97 5.16
N ILE A 216 -7.08 -5.28 5.28
CA ILE A 216 -5.78 -5.89 5.54
C ILE A 216 -5.05 -6.11 4.22
N MET A 217 -3.86 -5.55 4.12
CA MET A 217 -2.93 -5.78 3.02
C MET A 217 -1.72 -6.58 3.52
N ASN A 218 -1.38 -7.64 2.80
CA ASN A 218 -0.23 -8.49 3.04
C ASN A 218 0.68 -8.56 1.79
N HIS A 219 1.73 -9.39 1.82
CA HIS A 219 2.68 -9.56 0.72
C HIS A 219 2.01 -9.88 -0.64
N GLY A 220 0.90 -10.64 -0.65
CA GLY A 220 0.17 -11.02 -1.87
C GLY A 220 -0.89 -10.00 -2.31
N GLY A 221 -0.96 -8.84 -1.66
CA GLY A 221 -1.99 -7.83 -1.87
C GLY A 221 -3.09 -7.91 -0.82
N TYR A 222 -4.33 -7.72 -1.26
CA TYR A 222 -5.50 -7.71 -0.41
C TYR A 222 -5.78 -9.08 0.22
N ASP A 223 -6.03 -9.08 1.52
CA ASP A 223 -6.19 -10.29 2.32
C ASP A 223 -7.63 -10.50 2.80
N GLY A 224 -8.24 -9.40 3.26
CA GLY A 224 -9.59 -9.39 3.81
C GLY A 224 -9.90 -8.07 4.50
N VAL A 225 -11.06 -8.03 5.13
CA VAL A 225 -11.56 -6.86 5.88
C VAL A 225 -11.66 -7.23 7.36
N LEU A 226 -11.17 -6.35 8.21
CA LEU A 226 -11.28 -6.44 9.67
C LEU A 226 -12.16 -5.31 10.17
N THR A 227 -13.18 -5.64 10.97
CA THR A 227 -13.97 -4.65 11.70
C THR A 227 -13.81 -4.84 13.20
N TRP A 228 -13.74 -3.74 13.96
CA TRP A 228 -13.64 -3.78 15.42
C TRP A 228 -14.08 -2.46 16.07
N SER A 229 -14.63 -2.55 17.27
CA SER A 229 -14.74 -1.46 18.25
C SER A 229 -13.66 -1.62 19.32
N THR A 230 -13.40 -2.86 19.74
CA THR A 230 -12.31 -3.25 20.64
C THR A 230 -11.59 -4.48 20.09
N PRO A 231 -10.36 -4.79 20.52
CA PRO A 231 -9.68 -6.02 20.09
C PRO A 231 -10.51 -7.30 20.28
N GLU A 232 -11.37 -7.36 21.30
CA GLU A 232 -12.17 -8.52 21.66
C GLU A 232 -13.39 -8.75 20.75
N ASP A 233 -13.95 -7.67 20.18
CA ASP A 233 -15.11 -7.74 19.29
C ASP A 233 -14.75 -7.86 17.81
N ALA A 234 -13.45 -7.96 17.50
CA ALA A 234 -12.94 -8.01 16.15
C ALA A 234 -13.62 -9.10 15.30
N ARG A 235 -13.94 -8.75 14.05
CA ARG A 235 -14.52 -9.63 13.05
C ARG A 235 -13.72 -9.55 11.77
N TYR A 236 -13.42 -10.71 11.19
CA TYR A 236 -12.64 -10.79 9.96
C TYR A 236 -13.41 -11.49 8.85
N THR A 237 -13.45 -10.87 7.69
CA THR A 237 -14.03 -11.43 6.47
C THR A 237 -12.90 -11.63 5.46
N PHE A 238 -12.67 -12.88 5.05
CA PHE A 238 -11.77 -13.16 3.94
C PHE A 238 -12.33 -12.56 2.67
N ALA A 239 -11.46 -12.00 1.83
CA ALA A 239 -11.88 -11.54 0.55
C ALA A 239 -10.80 -11.81 -0.50
N PRO A 240 -11.00 -12.89 -1.26
CA PRO A 240 -10.85 -12.78 -2.69
C PRO A 240 -11.96 -13.59 -3.38
N ASP A 241 -12.91 -12.88 -3.98
CA ASP A 241 -13.87 -13.43 -4.96
C ASP A 241 -14.93 -14.41 -4.39
N ILE A 242 -16.15 -13.87 -4.17
CA ILE A 242 -17.42 -14.60 -4.26
C ILE A 242 -17.67 -15.65 -3.15
N VAL A 243 -17.98 -15.21 -1.91
CA VAL A 243 -19.06 -15.87 -1.13
C VAL A 243 -19.81 -14.82 -0.29
N PRO A 244 -20.94 -14.27 -0.76
CA PRO A 244 -21.74 -13.26 -0.03
C PRO A 244 -22.40 -13.75 1.28
N TYR A 245 -22.06 -14.95 1.76
CA TYR A 245 -22.86 -15.68 2.75
C TYR A 245 -22.05 -16.29 3.89
N GLU A 246 -20.73 -16.10 3.94
CA GLU A 246 -19.94 -16.57 5.08
C GLU A 246 -20.01 -15.55 6.22
N ALA A 247 -20.36 -16.04 7.41
CA ALA A 247 -20.34 -15.22 8.61
C ALA A 247 -18.90 -14.78 8.90
N PRO A 248 -18.67 -13.52 9.31
CA PRO A 248 -17.34 -13.07 9.70
C PRO A 248 -16.74 -13.95 10.80
N LEU A 249 -15.45 -14.26 10.68
CA LEU A 249 -14.70 -15.01 11.67
C LEU A 249 -14.50 -14.16 12.93
N SER A 250 -14.49 -14.80 14.10
CA SER A 250 -14.30 -14.14 15.40
C SER A 250 -13.63 -15.07 16.41
N GLY A 251 -13.04 -14.49 17.46
CA GLY A 251 -12.36 -15.23 18.53
C GLY A 251 -11.33 -16.23 18.00
N ASP A 252 -11.39 -17.47 18.48
CA ASP A 252 -10.46 -18.53 18.11
C ASP A 252 -10.53 -18.94 16.62
N ALA A 253 -11.60 -18.57 15.91
CA ALA A 253 -11.74 -18.84 14.48
C ALA A 253 -10.99 -17.83 13.59
N LEU A 254 -10.51 -16.72 14.15
CA LEU A 254 -9.72 -15.74 13.40
C LEU A 254 -8.41 -16.36 12.88
N PRO A 255 -7.95 -15.98 11.67
CA PRO A 255 -6.63 -16.40 11.20
C PRO A 255 -5.53 -16.02 12.20
N GLN A 256 -4.51 -16.88 12.37
CA GLN A 256 -3.43 -16.64 13.34
C GLN A 256 -2.75 -15.27 13.18
N LYS A 257 -2.57 -14.79 11.94
CA LYS A 257 -2.04 -13.45 11.66
C LYS A 257 -2.93 -12.32 12.21
N VAL A 258 -4.25 -12.50 12.12
CA VAL A 258 -5.23 -11.54 12.65
C VAL A 258 -5.21 -11.59 14.17
N GLN A 259 -5.23 -12.80 14.76
CA GLN A 259 -5.10 -12.98 16.21
C GLN A 259 -3.82 -12.32 16.76
N ALA A 260 -2.71 -12.42 16.03
CA ALA A 260 -1.43 -11.87 16.44
C ALA A 260 -1.41 -10.33 16.47
N ILE A 261 -2.27 -9.67 15.68
CA ILE A 261 -2.35 -8.21 15.65
C ILE A 261 -3.39 -7.61 16.61
N LEU A 262 -4.39 -8.39 17.05
CA LEU A 262 -5.47 -7.88 17.91
C LEU A 262 -4.97 -7.10 19.13
N PRO A 263 -3.95 -7.56 19.90
CA PRO A 263 -3.50 -6.85 21.09
C PRO A 263 -2.93 -5.46 20.83
N TYR A 264 -2.66 -5.12 19.57
CA TYR A 264 -2.11 -3.84 19.15
C TYR A 264 -3.13 -2.94 18.45
N LEU A 265 -4.39 -3.39 18.31
CA LEU A 265 -5.44 -2.56 17.75
C LEU A 265 -5.91 -1.54 18.79
N PRO A 266 -6.11 -0.28 18.39
CA PRO A 266 -6.69 0.71 19.28
C PRO A 266 -8.18 0.40 19.49
N ALA A 267 -8.66 0.57 20.71
CA ALA A 267 -10.09 0.65 20.96
C ALA A 267 -10.63 1.96 20.36
N ALA A 268 -11.80 1.89 19.74
CA ALA A 268 -12.48 3.07 19.24
C ALA A 268 -12.88 3.99 20.41
N PRO A 269 -12.80 5.32 20.24
CA PRO A 269 -13.12 6.27 21.32
C PRO A 269 -14.52 6.08 21.92
N GLY A 270 -15.49 5.63 21.12
CA GLY A 270 -16.87 5.34 21.52
C GLY A 270 -17.14 3.87 21.88
N ALA A 271 -16.14 3.00 21.94
CA ALA A 271 -16.36 1.55 22.13
C ALA A 271 -17.04 1.21 23.45
N SER A 272 -16.81 1.97 24.53
CA SER A 272 -17.52 1.74 25.80
C SER A 272 -18.99 2.17 25.76
N LEU A 273 -19.41 2.94 24.75
CA LEU A 273 -20.78 3.42 24.61
C LEU A 273 -21.65 2.41 23.84
N THR A 274 -21.05 1.50 23.06
CA THR A 274 -21.77 0.44 22.36
C THR A 274 -22.21 -0.68 23.31
N GLU A 275 -21.44 -0.98 24.36
CA GLU A 275 -21.80 -1.99 25.38
C GLU A 275 -23.00 -1.59 26.24
N HIS A 276 -23.31 -0.30 26.35
CA HIS A 276 -24.45 0.20 27.12
C HIS A 276 -25.78 0.23 26.34
N GLY A 277 -25.80 -0.31 25.10
CA GLY A 277 -26.97 -0.34 24.22
C GLY A 277 -27.84 -1.60 24.28
N THR A 278 -27.44 -2.68 24.96
CA THR A 278 -28.33 -3.83 25.22
C THR A 278 -29.12 -3.60 26.50
N GLY A 279 -30.00 -2.61 26.48
CA GLY A 279 -31.11 -2.55 27.43
C GLY A 279 -32.14 -3.59 27.01
N ASP A 280 -32.30 -4.64 27.82
CA ASP A 280 -33.50 -5.46 27.82
C ASP A 280 -34.74 -4.54 27.82
N GLN A 281 -35.55 -4.62 26.75
CA GLN A 281 -36.98 -4.33 26.76
C GLN A 281 -37.73 -5.32 25.86
#